data_AF-A0A9D1AB62-F1
#
_entry.id   AF-A0A9D1AB62-F1
#
_cell.length_a   1.000
_cell.length_b   1.000
_cell.length_c   1.000
_cell.angle_alpha   90.00
_cell.angle_beta   90.00
_cell.angle_gamma   90.00
#
_symmetry.space_group_name_H-M   'P 1'
#
loop_
_entity.id
_entity.type
_entity.pdbx_description
1 polymer ?
#
loop_
_entity_poly.entity_id
_entity_poly.type
_entity_poly.pdbx_seq_one_letter_code
_entity_poly.pdbx_strand_id
1 'polypeptide(L)'
;MRSTGRKYRPKKKGTEQERQALLQKRELRRKRWIRRFSLGLFLLLVFCTFASAEVEKMRFPQVTTGMAEAGIIRQDGREVEYEYTVPLSALFTGELGYQVFAVFPQHTRFGISYSVVGLPMEVLAMDEERAALDSGMGVELVLSSDRPLVSEMEVMVTNEREAG
;
A
#
# COMPACT_ATOMS: atom_id res chain seq x y z
N MET A 1 47.04 -1.77 58.22
CA MET A 1 45.86 -2.58 57.83
C MET A 1 44.66 -2.10 58.64
N ARG A 2 43.65 -1.47 58.02
CA ARG A 2 42.43 -0.98 58.71
C ARG A 2 41.29 -1.98 58.48
N SER A 3 40.94 -2.73 59.54
CA SER A 3 39.81 -3.66 59.57
C SER A 3 38.50 -2.88 59.74
N THR A 4 37.65 -2.88 58.72
CA THR A 4 36.29 -2.33 58.80
C THR A 4 35.35 -3.37 59.42
N GLY A 5 35.24 -3.31 60.74
CA GLY A 5 34.28 -4.13 61.50
C GLY A 5 32.85 -3.83 61.10
N ARG A 6 32.25 -4.68 60.25
CA ARG A 6 30.82 -4.62 59.95
C ARG A 6 30.03 -5.06 61.18
N LYS A 7 29.39 -4.10 61.85
CA LYS A 7 28.43 -4.34 62.93
C LYS A 7 27.29 -5.23 62.43
N TYR A 8 27.21 -6.45 62.96
CA TYR A 8 26.09 -7.35 62.73
C TYR A 8 24.85 -6.79 63.44
N ARG A 9 23.82 -6.40 62.67
CA ARG A 9 22.49 -6.10 63.21
C ARG A 9 21.64 -7.38 63.19
N PRO A 10 21.06 -7.81 64.33
CA PRO A 10 20.18 -8.97 64.36
C PRO A 10 18.90 -8.68 63.56
N LYS A 11 18.53 -9.61 62.67
CA LYS A 11 17.25 -9.57 61.92
C LYS A 11 16.10 -9.76 62.91
N LYS A 12 15.30 -8.70 63.14
CA LYS A 12 13.99 -8.82 63.81
C LYS A 12 13.14 -9.84 63.03
N LYS A 13 12.69 -10.90 63.71
CA LYS A 13 11.70 -11.84 63.16
C LYS A 13 10.35 -11.11 63.08
N GLY A 14 10.02 -10.57 61.91
CA GLY A 14 8.68 -10.02 61.65
C GLY A 14 7.61 -11.09 61.88
N THR A 15 6.47 -10.69 62.45
CA THR A 15 5.33 -11.55 62.77
C THR A 15 4.80 -12.22 61.49
N GLU A 16 4.27 -13.44 61.60
CA GLU A 16 3.78 -14.19 60.42
C GLU A 16 2.69 -13.42 59.64
N GLN A 17 1.92 -12.58 60.33
CA GLN A 17 0.97 -11.66 59.73
C GLN A 17 1.62 -10.62 58.79
N GLU A 18 2.77 -10.06 59.15
CA GLU A 18 3.51 -9.14 58.27
C GLU A 18 3.99 -9.86 57.01
N ARG A 19 4.40 -11.13 57.13
CA ARG A 19 4.83 -11.93 55.97
C ARG A 19 3.66 -12.21 55.02
N GLN A 20 2.50 -12.57 55.54
CA GLN A 20 1.30 -12.81 54.73
C GLN A 20 0.81 -11.53 54.02
N ALA A 21 0.80 -10.40 54.72
CA ALA A 21 0.44 -9.10 54.12
C ALA A 21 1.40 -8.68 52.99
N LEU A 22 2.70 -8.93 53.16
CA LEU A 22 3.70 -8.66 52.12
C LEU A 22 3.51 -9.56 50.88
N LEU A 23 3.15 -10.83 51.06
CA LEU A 23 2.88 -11.75 49.95
C LEU A 23 1.64 -11.31 49.17
N GLN A 24 0.53 -11.00 49.85
CA GLN A 24 -0.68 -10.49 49.18
C GLN A 24 -0.41 -9.18 48.43
N LYS A 25 0.39 -8.26 49.00
CA LYS A 25 0.77 -7.01 48.33
C LYS A 25 1.60 -7.25 47.08
N ARG A 26 2.48 -8.26 47.07
CA ARG A 26 3.27 -8.67 45.89
C ARG A 26 2.38 -9.25 44.80
N GLU A 27 1.42 -10.11 45.16
CA GLU A 27 0.48 -10.70 44.19
C GLU A 27 -0.41 -9.65 43.52
N LEU A 28 -0.97 -8.71 44.30
CA LEU A 28 -1.78 -7.62 43.76
C LEU A 28 -0.97 -6.72 42.81
N ARG A 29 0.30 -6.42 43.15
CA ARG A 29 1.19 -5.66 42.27
C ARG A 29 1.50 -6.42 40.98
N ARG A 30 1.80 -7.71 41.06
CA ARG A 30 2.05 -8.58 39.90
C ARG A 30 0.83 -8.64 38.99
N LYS A 31 -0.38 -8.82 39.54
CA LYS A 31 -1.63 -8.87 38.77
C LYS A 31 -1.91 -7.56 38.03
N ARG A 32 -1.69 -6.41 38.68
CA ARG A 32 -1.82 -5.09 38.02
C ARG A 32 -0.78 -4.90 36.92
N TRP A 33 0.45 -5.36 37.14
CA TRP A 33 1.52 -5.23 36.15
C TRP A 33 1.26 -6.10 34.91
N ILE A 34 0.86 -7.37 35.11
CA ILE A 34 0.48 -8.28 34.02
C ILE A 34 -0.65 -7.68 33.17
N ARG A 35 -1.70 -7.12 33.81
CA ARG A 35 -2.82 -6.50 33.08
C ARG A 35 -2.40 -5.29 32.24
N ARG A 36 -1.48 -4.47 32.76
CA ARG A 36 -0.95 -3.32 32.00
C ARG A 36 -0.06 -3.78 30.86
N PHE A 37 0.76 -4.79 31.08
CA PHE A 37 1.62 -5.36 30.05
C PHE A 37 0.78 -6.02 28.94
N SER A 38 -0.24 -6.81 29.30
CA SER A 38 -1.12 -7.45 28.32
C SER A 38 -1.91 -6.42 27.51
N LEU A 39 -2.40 -5.35 28.15
CA LEU A 39 -3.07 -4.26 27.44
C LEU A 39 -2.11 -3.52 26.50
N GLY A 40 -0.89 -3.23 26.96
CA GLY A 40 0.13 -2.60 26.12
C GLY A 40 0.50 -3.45 24.91
N LEU A 41 0.69 -4.76 25.09
CA LEU A 41 0.95 -5.69 24.00
C LEU A 41 -0.23 -5.77 23.02
N PHE A 42 -1.47 -5.80 23.53
CA PHE A 42 -2.66 -5.81 22.69
C PHE A 42 -2.75 -4.54 21.83
N LEU A 43 -2.54 -3.36 22.42
CA LEU A 43 -2.52 -2.10 21.67
C LEU A 43 -1.40 -2.05 20.64
N LEU A 44 -0.21 -2.57 20.97
CA LEU A 44 0.89 -2.68 20.03
C LEU A 44 0.53 -3.55 18.83
N LEU A 45 -0.09 -4.72 19.06
CA LEU A 45 -0.51 -5.61 17.99
C LEU A 45 -1.55 -4.94 17.08
N VAL A 46 -2.57 -4.29 17.66
CA VAL A 46 -3.58 -3.53 16.90
C VAL A 46 -2.92 -2.44 16.04
N PHE A 47 -1.96 -1.72 16.63
CA PHE A 47 -1.20 -0.71 15.89
C PHE A 47 -0.38 -1.31 14.75
N CYS A 48 0.29 -2.45 14.98
CA CYS A 48 1.03 -3.16 13.93
C CYS A 48 0.13 -3.61 12.77
N THR A 49 -1.09 -4.07 13.05
CA THR A 49 -2.05 -4.46 12.00
C THR A 49 -2.46 -3.26 11.16
N PHE A 50 -2.75 -2.13 11.81
CA PHE A 50 -3.13 -0.90 11.11
C PHE A 50 -2.00 -0.34 10.26
N ALA A 51 -0.78 -0.30 10.80
CA ALA A 51 0.40 0.15 10.07
C ALA A 51 0.70 -0.74 8.85
N SER A 52 0.49 -2.05 8.95
CA SER A 52 0.72 -2.97 7.83
C SER A 52 -0.21 -2.69 6.65
N ALA A 53 -1.49 -2.42 6.91
CA ALA A 53 -2.46 -2.10 5.86
C ALA A 53 -2.13 -0.81 5.10
N GLU A 54 -1.64 0.22 5.80
CA GLU A 54 -1.22 1.47 5.15
C GLU A 54 0.10 1.33 4.38
N VAL A 55 1.03 0.50 4.87
CA VAL A 55 2.28 0.20 4.16
C VAL A 55 2.03 -0.54 2.86
N GLU A 56 1.03 -1.43 2.80
CA GLU A 56 0.65 -2.11 1.55
C GLU A 56 0.12 -1.13 0.51
N LYS A 57 -0.69 -0.15 0.91
CA LYS A 57 -1.16 0.91 -0.01
C LYS A 57 -0.04 1.80 -0.53
N MET A 58 1.02 2.00 0.26
CA MET A 58 2.18 2.77 -0.20
C MET A 58 3.10 1.99 -1.14
N ARG A 59 2.98 0.65 -1.17
CA ARG A 59 3.92 -0.21 -1.88
C ARG A 59 3.63 -0.29 -3.39
N PHE A 60 2.37 -0.22 -3.78
CA PHE A 60 1.95 -0.37 -5.18
C PHE A 60 1.33 0.93 -5.70
N PRO A 61 1.68 1.38 -6.93
CA PRO A 61 1.00 2.50 -7.57
C PRO A 61 -0.50 2.22 -7.71
N GLN A 62 -1.29 3.26 -7.54
CA GLN A 62 -2.72 3.22 -7.84
C GLN A 62 -2.91 3.63 -9.31
N VAL A 63 -3.71 2.84 -10.01
CA VAL A 63 -4.00 3.06 -11.43
C VAL A 63 -5.50 3.02 -11.69
N THR A 64 -5.97 3.96 -12.50
CA THR A 64 -7.31 3.91 -13.08
C THR A 64 -7.19 3.24 -14.44
N THR A 65 -8.10 2.32 -14.74
CA THR A 65 -8.04 1.48 -15.93
C THR A 65 -9.27 1.66 -16.80
N GLY A 66 -9.13 1.34 -18.09
CA GLY A 66 -10.22 1.40 -19.05
C GLY A 66 -9.81 0.91 -20.43
N MET A 67 -10.79 0.78 -21.32
CA MET A 67 -10.55 0.42 -22.71
C MET A 67 -10.25 1.66 -23.54
N ALA A 68 -9.47 1.53 -24.61
CA ALA A 68 -9.44 2.55 -25.65
C ALA A 68 -10.84 2.63 -26.30
N GLU A 69 -11.29 3.85 -26.57
CA GLU A 69 -12.62 4.11 -27.12
C GLU A 69 -12.51 5.00 -28.35
N ALA A 70 -13.49 4.89 -29.26
CA ALA A 70 -13.58 5.79 -30.40
C ALA A 70 -13.74 7.23 -29.91
N GLY A 71 -13.08 8.16 -30.60
CA GLY A 71 -13.05 9.55 -30.19
C GLY A 71 -12.66 10.49 -31.31
N ILE A 72 -12.96 11.76 -31.11
CA ILE A 72 -12.66 12.84 -32.06
C ILE A 72 -11.43 13.59 -31.56
N ILE A 73 -10.48 13.83 -32.45
CA ILE A 73 -9.30 14.67 -32.19
C ILE A 73 -9.35 15.90 -33.07
N ARG A 74 -9.03 17.06 -32.48
CA ARG A 74 -8.95 18.34 -33.20
C ARG A 74 -7.55 18.57 -33.75
N GLN A 75 -7.40 18.54 -35.08
CA GLN A 75 -6.15 18.83 -35.78
C GLN A 75 -6.36 20.00 -36.76
N ASP A 76 -5.59 21.07 -36.60
CA ASP A 76 -5.62 22.25 -37.48
C ASP A 76 -7.05 22.81 -37.72
N GLY A 77 -7.88 22.79 -36.69
CA GLY A 77 -9.27 23.26 -36.74
C GLY A 77 -10.25 22.29 -37.43
N ARG A 78 -9.82 21.06 -37.74
CA ARG A 78 -10.67 19.98 -38.24
C ARG A 78 -10.85 18.92 -37.16
N GLU A 79 -12.06 18.38 -37.09
CA GLU A 79 -12.42 17.25 -36.23
C GLU A 79 -12.31 15.96 -37.05
N VAL A 80 -11.45 15.04 -36.60
CA VAL A 80 -11.24 13.73 -37.22
C VAL A 80 -11.57 12.65 -36.19
N GLU A 81 -12.41 11.70 -36.57
CA GLU A 81 -12.79 10.57 -35.74
C GLU A 81 -11.79 9.43 -35.91
N TYR A 82 -11.32 8.89 -34.78
CA TYR A 82 -10.41 7.76 -34.70
C TYR A 82 -11.08 6.63 -33.92
N GLU A 83 -10.83 5.39 -34.34
CA GLU A 83 -11.40 4.19 -33.71
C GLU A 83 -10.84 3.96 -32.30
N TYR A 84 -9.59 4.37 -32.07
CA TYR A 84 -8.88 4.15 -30.82
C TYR A 84 -8.28 5.45 -30.30
N THR A 85 -8.90 6.00 -29.26
CA THR A 85 -8.40 7.17 -28.53
C THR A 85 -8.21 6.85 -27.06
N VAL A 86 -7.19 7.47 -26.47
CA VAL A 86 -6.88 7.40 -25.05
C VAL A 86 -6.64 8.81 -24.51
N PRO A 87 -6.89 9.09 -23.23
CA PRO A 87 -6.48 10.35 -22.62
C PRO A 87 -4.95 10.47 -22.62
N LEU A 88 -4.42 11.70 -22.69
CA LEU A 88 -2.96 11.91 -22.66
C LEU A 88 -2.29 11.33 -21.42
N SER A 89 -3.01 11.26 -20.30
CA SER A 89 -2.52 10.65 -19.05
C SER A 89 -2.23 9.14 -19.17
N ALA A 90 -2.77 8.48 -20.19
CA ALA A 90 -2.50 7.07 -20.49
C ALA A 90 -1.20 6.87 -21.30
N LEU A 91 -0.64 7.95 -21.83
CA LEU A 91 0.51 7.94 -22.73
C LEU A 91 1.80 8.18 -21.94
N PHE A 92 2.74 7.26 -22.06
CA PHE A 92 4.03 7.31 -21.38
C PHE A 92 5.15 7.37 -22.42
N THR A 93 6.26 8.02 -22.08
CA THR A 93 7.46 8.04 -22.93
C THR A 93 8.37 6.87 -22.54
N GLY A 94 8.59 5.95 -23.48
CA GLY A 94 9.55 4.86 -23.39
C GLY A 94 10.79 5.08 -24.26
N GLU A 95 11.65 4.07 -24.36
CA GLU A 95 12.88 4.14 -25.16
C GLU A 95 12.62 4.23 -26.67
N LEU A 96 11.51 3.64 -27.14
CA LEU A 96 11.15 3.55 -28.55
C LEU A 96 10.12 4.60 -28.99
N GLY A 97 9.77 5.54 -28.12
CA GLY A 97 8.73 6.54 -28.37
C GLY A 97 7.61 6.44 -27.34
N TYR A 98 6.37 6.59 -27.79
CA TYR A 98 5.22 6.50 -26.90
C TYR A 98 4.83 5.06 -26.62
N GLN A 99 4.37 4.81 -25.40
CA GLN A 99 3.85 3.53 -24.97
C GLN A 99 2.63 3.74 -24.08
N VAL A 100 1.77 2.73 -24.02
CA VAL A 100 0.71 2.61 -23.02
C VAL A 100 1.01 1.41 -22.12
N PHE A 101 0.36 1.33 -20.97
CA PHE A 101 0.47 0.16 -20.10
C PHE A 101 -0.82 -0.65 -20.15
N ALA A 102 -0.74 -1.91 -20.61
CA ALA A 102 -1.84 -2.85 -20.48
C ALA A 102 -1.81 -3.54 -19.12
N VAL A 103 -3.00 -3.85 -18.60
CA VAL A 103 -3.18 -4.43 -17.27
C VAL A 103 -3.54 -5.90 -17.41
N PHE A 104 -2.78 -6.76 -16.72
CA PHE A 104 -3.00 -8.20 -16.72
C PHE A 104 -3.29 -8.70 -15.31
N PRO A 105 -4.41 -9.42 -15.09
CA PRO A 105 -4.68 -10.06 -13.81
C PRO A 105 -3.73 -11.23 -13.59
N GLN A 106 -3.17 -11.32 -12.39
CA GLN A 106 -2.36 -12.44 -11.93
C GLN A 106 -3.07 -13.13 -10.76
N HIS A 107 -3.31 -14.43 -10.91
CA HIS A 107 -3.91 -15.23 -9.85
C HIS A 107 -2.85 -15.68 -8.84
N THR A 108 -2.93 -15.14 -7.63
CA THR A 108 -2.06 -15.54 -6.52
C THR A 108 -2.84 -16.43 -5.53
N ARG A 109 -2.13 -17.04 -4.59
CA ARG A 109 -2.77 -17.81 -3.49
C ARG A 109 -3.64 -16.93 -2.58
N PHE A 110 -3.47 -15.61 -2.62
CA PHE A 110 -4.10 -14.65 -1.71
C PHE A 110 -5.15 -13.77 -2.40
N GLY A 111 -5.38 -13.95 -3.70
CA GLY A 111 -6.34 -13.14 -4.48
C GLY A 111 -5.82 -12.83 -5.87
N ILE A 112 -6.44 -11.82 -6.50
CA ILE A 112 -6.03 -11.30 -7.80
C ILE A 112 -5.10 -10.12 -7.55
N SER A 113 -3.86 -10.20 -8.03
CA SER A 113 -3.00 -9.02 -8.21
C SER A 113 -3.04 -8.60 -9.68
N TYR A 114 -2.57 -7.39 -9.97
CA TYR A 114 -2.51 -6.87 -11.33
C TYR A 114 -1.09 -6.47 -11.63
N SER A 115 -0.60 -6.82 -12.82
CA SER A 115 0.69 -6.36 -13.33
C SER A 115 0.50 -5.59 -14.61
N VAL A 116 1.32 -4.58 -14.84
CA VAL A 116 1.30 -3.82 -16.09
C VAL A 116 2.37 -4.29 -17.07
N VAL A 117 2.10 -4.19 -18.37
CA VAL A 117 3.10 -4.41 -19.43
C VAL A 117 3.12 -3.19 -20.33
N GLY A 118 4.31 -2.64 -20.57
CA GLY A 118 4.50 -1.52 -21.49
C GLY A 118 4.38 -1.98 -22.93
N LEU A 119 3.48 -1.36 -23.69
CA LEU A 119 3.20 -1.69 -25.08
C LEU A 119 3.51 -0.46 -25.94
N PRO A 120 4.51 -0.54 -26.84
CA PRO A 120 4.85 0.58 -27.71
C PRO A 120 3.70 0.86 -28.68
N MET A 121 3.34 2.13 -28.85
CA MET A 121 2.22 2.54 -29.70
C MET A 121 2.66 3.61 -30.69
N GLU A 122 2.13 3.52 -31.91
CA GLU A 122 2.22 4.62 -32.87
C GLU A 122 1.07 5.60 -32.62
N VAL A 123 1.41 6.88 -32.38
CA VAL A 123 0.45 7.96 -32.18
C VAL A 123 0.14 8.59 -33.52
N LEU A 124 -1.08 8.41 -34.02
CA LEU A 124 -1.53 8.93 -35.31
C LEU A 124 -1.84 10.44 -35.24
N ALA A 125 -2.44 10.85 -34.12
CA ALA A 125 -2.91 12.21 -33.87
C ALA A 125 -2.99 12.48 -32.38
N MET A 126 -2.87 13.75 -31.99
CA MET A 126 -2.92 14.16 -30.59
C MET A 126 -3.44 15.59 -30.49
N ASP A 127 -4.30 15.87 -29.51
CA ASP A 127 -4.71 17.21 -29.11
C ASP A 127 -4.36 17.47 -27.64
N GLU A 128 -5.02 18.44 -26.99
CA GLU A 128 -4.74 18.82 -25.60
C GLU A 128 -5.23 17.79 -24.57
N GLU A 129 -6.15 16.91 -24.94
CA GLU A 129 -6.81 15.98 -24.01
C GLU A 129 -6.57 14.51 -24.35
N ARG A 130 -6.42 14.19 -25.64
CA ARG A 130 -6.41 12.80 -26.13
C ARG A 130 -5.31 12.55 -27.17
N ALA A 131 -4.94 11.27 -27.28
CA ALA A 131 -4.10 10.73 -28.34
C ALA A 131 -4.87 9.62 -29.09
N ALA A 132 -4.75 9.61 -30.41
CA ALA A 132 -5.23 8.52 -31.27
C ALA A 132 -4.10 7.55 -31.51
N LEU A 133 -4.42 6.26 -31.36
CA LEU A 133 -3.48 5.17 -31.52
C LEU A 133 -3.75 4.42 -32.82
N ASP A 134 -2.72 3.81 -33.39
CA ASP A 134 -2.83 2.99 -34.59
C ASP A 134 -3.69 1.73 -34.41
N SER A 135 -3.75 1.21 -33.19
CA SER A 135 -4.41 -0.05 -32.86
C SER A 135 -5.01 -0.04 -31.45
N GLY A 136 -6.23 -0.57 -31.34
CA GLY A 136 -6.87 -0.87 -30.07
C GLY A 136 -6.61 -2.31 -29.71
N MET A 137 -5.83 -2.52 -28.65
CA MET A 137 -5.35 -3.87 -28.31
C MET A 137 -6.41 -4.77 -27.68
N GLY A 138 -7.69 -4.35 -27.60
CA GLY A 138 -8.77 -5.12 -26.97
C GLY A 138 -8.48 -5.51 -25.52
N VAL A 139 -7.53 -4.83 -24.88
CA VAL A 139 -7.08 -5.06 -23.51
C VAL A 139 -7.33 -3.80 -22.68
N GLU A 140 -7.47 -4.03 -21.39
CA GLU A 140 -7.60 -2.96 -20.41
C GLU A 140 -6.26 -2.22 -20.25
N LEU A 141 -6.32 -0.90 -20.36
CA LEU A 141 -5.17 0.00 -20.33
C LEU A 141 -5.18 0.83 -19.05
N VAL A 142 -4.01 1.23 -18.60
CA VAL A 142 -3.86 2.28 -17.57
C VAL A 142 -4.20 3.63 -18.19
N LEU A 143 -5.27 4.26 -17.71
CA LEU A 143 -5.70 5.60 -18.11
C LEU A 143 -4.98 6.70 -17.32
N SER A 144 -4.64 6.43 -16.07
CA SER A 144 -3.88 7.32 -15.20
C SER A 144 -3.17 6.55 -14.08
N SER A 145 -2.09 7.12 -13.54
CA SER A 145 -1.37 6.57 -12.39
C SER A 145 -0.89 7.68 -11.46
N ASP A 146 -0.83 7.38 -10.16
CA ASP A 146 -0.28 8.28 -9.13
C ASP A 146 1.26 8.33 -9.14
N ARG A 147 1.93 7.39 -9.83
CA ARG A 147 3.39 7.26 -9.88
C ARG A 147 3.89 6.80 -11.25
N PRO A 148 5.18 7.00 -11.57
CA PRO A 148 5.78 6.41 -12.77
C PRO A 148 5.69 4.88 -12.75
N LEU A 149 5.28 4.30 -13.89
CA LEU A 149 5.15 2.85 -14.07
C LEU A 149 6.33 2.27 -14.84
N VAL A 150 6.62 1.00 -14.59
CA VAL A 150 7.60 0.20 -15.32
C VAL A 150 6.92 -1.12 -15.71
N SER A 151 7.35 -1.72 -16.83
CA SER A 151 6.81 -3.03 -17.25
C SER A 151 7.03 -4.09 -16.16
N GLU A 152 6.07 -5.00 -16.04
CA GLU A 152 5.97 -6.06 -15.02
C GLU A 152 5.75 -5.56 -13.58
N MET A 153 5.56 -4.26 -13.38
CA MET A 153 5.25 -3.70 -12.07
C MET A 153 3.86 -4.13 -11.60
N GLU A 154 3.77 -4.55 -10.33
CA GLU A 154 2.49 -4.79 -9.66
C GLU A 154 1.80 -3.47 -9.33
N VAL A 155 0.51 -3.39 -9.60
CA VAL A 155 -0.31 -2.18 -9.42
C VAL A 155 -1.61 -2.50 -8.69
N MET A 156 -2.21 -1.48 -8.10
CA MET A 156 -3.53 -1.54 -7.50
C MET A 156 -4.53 -0.86 -8.42
N VAL A 157 -5.49 -1.61 -8.94
CA VAL A 157 -6.53 -1.10 -9.84
C VAL A 157 -7.65 -0.48 -9.02
N THR A 158 -7.92 0.80 -9.25
CA THR A 158 -9.07 1.52 -8.68
C THR A 158 -10.16 1.63 -9.73
N ASN A 159 -11.05 0.62 -9.81
CA ASN A 159 -12.19 0.65 -10.71
C ASN A 159 -13.28 1.58 -10.17
N GLU A 160 -13.49 2.73 -10.81
CA GLU A 160 -14.62 3.60 -10.50
C GLU A 160 -15.98 2.99 -10.92
N ARG A 161 -15.98 1.94 -11.75
CA ARG A 161 -17.19 1.33 -12.32
C ARG A 161 -18.08 0.57 -11.32
N GLU A 162 -17.65 0.27 -10.10
CA GLU A 162 -18.48 -0.44 -9.12
C GLU A 162 -19.31 0.48 -8.19
N ALA A 163 -19.28 1.80 -8.37
CA ALA A 163 -19.97 2.76 -7.50
C ALA A 163 -21.26 3.39 -8.09
N GLY A 164 -21.74 2.90 -9.24
CA GLY A 164 -22.91 3.45 -9.97
C GLY A 164 -24.13 2.53 -9.97
#